data_AF-A0A348WC59-F1
#
_entry.id   AF-A0A348WC59-F1
#
_cell.length_a   1.000
_cell.length_b   1.000
_cell.length_c   1.000
_cell.angle_alpha   90.00
_cell.angle_beta   90.00
_cell.angle_gamma   90.00
#
_symmetry.space_group_name_H-M   'P 1'
#
loop_
_entity.id
_entity.type
_entity.pdbx_description
1 polymer ?
#
loop_
_entity_poly.entity_id
_entity_poly.type
_entity_poly.pdbx_seq_one_letter_code
_entity_poly.pdbx_strand_id
1 'polypeptide(L)'
;MTLRERVNAALKQAMKDKAGARLATLRLINAAIKDQDIAARSGDNQEGVGEAEILAILGKMAKQRQESVRAYEEGGRLDLAEREREE
;
A
#
# COMPACT_ATOMS: atom_id res chain seq x y z
N MET A 1 9.07 -11.28 -12.47
CA MET A 1 7.84 -11.05 -11.69
C MET A 1 7.72 -9.55 -11.46
N THR A 2 6.68 -8.91 -11.98
CA THR A 2 6.44 -7.46 -11.83
C THR A 2 6.10 -7.11 -10.38
N LEU A 3 6.17 -5.83 -10.00
CA LEU A 3 5.75 -5.33 -8.69
C LEU A 3 4.29 -5.72 -8.39
N ARG A 4 3.40 -5.61 -9.38
CA ARG A 4 2.01 -6.03 -9.26
C ARG A 4 1.88 -7.53 -8.98
N GLU A 5 2.63 -8.36 -9.69
CA GLU A 5 2.65 -9.80 -9.43
C GLU A 5 3.19 -10.11 -8.03
N ARG A 6 4.27 -9.44 -7.60
CA ARG A 6 4.85 -9.59 -6.26
C ARG A 6 3.86 -9.24 -5.15
N VAL A 7 3.15 -8.11 -5.28
CA VAL A 7 2.11 -7.68 -4.34
C VAL A 7 0.97 -8.70 -4.27
N ASN A 8 0.52 -9.21 -5.43
CA ASN A 8 -0.52 -10.23 -5.49
C ASN A 8 -0.08 -11.58 -4.89
N ALA A 9 1.16 -11.99 -5.11
CA ALA A 9 1.71 -13.19 -4.50
C ALA A 9 1.83 -13.06 -2.99
N ALA A 10 2.34 -11.91 -2.51
CA ALA A 10 2.39 -11.60 -1.08
C ALA A 10 0.99 -11.58 -0.44
N LEU A 11 -0.01 -11.05 -1.14
CA LEU A 11 -1.40 -11.05 -0.67
C LEU A 11 -1.92 -12.47 -0.51
N LYS A 12 -1.71 -13.34 -1.50
CA LYS A 12 -2.07 -14.75 -1.44
C LYS A 12 -1.38 -15.47 -0.28
N GLN A 13 -0.11 -15.17 -0.06
CA GLN A 13 0.65 -15.75 1.04
C GLN A 13 0.12 -15.27 2.41
N ALA A 14 -0.13 -13.98 2.58
CA ALA A 14 -0.70 -13.43 3.82
C ALA A 14 -2.09 -14.00 4.14
N MET A 15 -2.89 -14.34 3.13
CA MET A 15 -4.16 -15.06 3.33
C MET A 15 -3.95 -16.49 3.85
N LYS A 16 -2.98 -17.23 3.30
CA LYS A 16 -2.64 -18.60 3.75
C LYS A 16 -2.11 -18.60 5.18
N ASP A 17 -1.24 -17.63 5.49
CA ASP A 17 -0.59 -17.51 6.80
C ASP A 17 -1.50 -16.90 7.86
N LYS A 18 -2.71 -16.46 7.49
CA LYS A 18 -3.65 -15.72 8.35
C LYS A 18 -2.99 -14.49 9.00
N ALA A 19 -2.07 -13.84 8.29
CA ALA A 19 -1.32 -12.69 8.75
C ALA A 19 -2.17 -11.41 8.63
N GLY A 20 -3.06 -11.18 9.60
CA GLY A 20 -4.10 -10.13 9.55
C GLY A 20 -3.61 -8.73 9.20
N ALA A 21 -2.59 -8.23 9.91
CA ALA A 21 -2.01 -6.91 9.67
C ALA A 21 -1.44 -6.79 8.25
N ARG A 22 -0.51 -7.70 7.89
CA ARG A 22 0.10 -7.77 6.55
C ARG A 22 -0.94 -7.89 5.43
N LEU A 23 -2.00 -8.67 5.65
CA LEU A 23 -3.10 -8.83 4.71
C LEU A 23 -3.88 -7.53 4.50
N ALA A 24 -4.16 -6.78 5.57
CA ALA A 24 -4.83 -5.49 5.48
C ALA A 24 -3.99 -4.48 4.68
N THR A 25 -2.70 -4.35 5.00
CA THR A 25 -1.78 -3.44 4.28
C THR A 25 -1.66 -3.80 2.80
N LEU A 26 -1.54 -5.08 2.45
CA LEU A 26 -1.47 -5.53 1.05
C LEU A 26 -2.79 -5.31 0.28
N ARG A 27 -3.94 -5.30 0.97
CA ARG A 27 -5.23 -4.92 0.37
C ARG A 27 -5.30 -3.42 0.09
N LEU A 28 -4.83 -2.59 1.02
CA LEU A 28 -4.74 -1.14 0.81
C LEU A 28 -3.82 -0.79 -0.36
N ILE A 29 -2.67 -1.43 -0.46
CA ILE A 29 -1.75 -1.26 -1.60
C ILE A 29 -2.45 -1.62 -2.92
N ASN A 30 -3.13 -2.77 -2.97
CA ASN A 30 -3.85 -3.18 -4.18
C ASN A 30 -5.00 -2.23 -4.53
N ALA A 31 -5.71 -1.67 -3.53
CA ALA A 31 -6.74 -0.68 -3.76
C ALA A 31 -6.14 0.59 -4.38
N ALA A 32 -5.06 1.12 -3.80
CA ALA A 32 -4.39 2.32 -4.32
C ALA A 32 -3.87 2.14 -5.76
N ILE A 33 -3.32 0.96 -6.09
CA ILE A 33 -2.90 0.64 -7.46
C ILE A 33 -4.11 0.63 -8.41
N LYS A 34 -5.22 0.00 -8.02
CA LYS A 34 -6.45 -0.05 -8.84
C LYS A 34 -7.08 1.33 -9.02
N ASP A 35 -7.12 2.15 -7.99
CA ASP A 35 -7.62 3.51 -8.06
C ASP A 35 -6.79 4.33 -9.06
N GLN A 36 -5.46 4.16 -9.01
CA GLN A 36 -4.59 4.82 -9.97
C GLN A 36 -4.74 4.24 -11.39
N ASP A 37 -4.94 2.92 -11.55
CA ASP A 37 -5.25 2.33 -12.86
C ASP A 37 -6.51 2.96 -13.45
N ILE A 38 -7.57 3.12 -12.64
CA ILE A 38 -8.83 3.74 -13.07
C ILE A 38 -8.60 5.19 -13.46
N ALA A 39 -7.82 5.94 -12.67
CA ALA A 39 -7.51 7.35 -12.96
C ALA A 39 -6.64 7.51 -14.22
N ALA A 40 -5.72 6.58 -14.48
CA ALA A 40 -4.81 6.61 -15.63
C ALA A 40 -5.45 6.10 -16.93
N ARG A 41 -6.60 5.41 -16.85
CA ARG A 41 -7.36 4.99 -18.03
C ARG A 41 -7.93 6.20 -18.73
N SER A 42 -7.38 6.52 -19.89
CA SER A 42 -7.87 7.54 -20.81
C SER A 42 -7.68 7.02 -22.23
N GLY A 43 -8.74 7.03 -23.04
CA GLY A 43 -8.73 6.70 -24.47
C GLY A 43 -7.97 5.42 -24.83
N ASP A 44 -6.68 5.59 -25.12
CA ASP A 44 -5.76 4.56 -25.61
C ASP A 44 -4.99 3.81 -24.50
N ASN A 45 -4.96 4.31 -23.26
CA ASN A 45 -4.28 3.63 -22.14
C ASN A 45 -5.22 2.64 -21.43
N GLN A 46 -5.28 1.40 -21.91
CA GLN A 46 -6.06 0.33 -21.28
C GLN A 46 -5.27 -0.47 -20.24
N GLU A 47 -3.94 -0.38 -20.24
CA GLU A 47 -3.07 -1.23 -19.41
C GLU A 47 -2.97 -0.73 -17.95
N GLY A 48 -3.36 0.51 -17.67
CA GLY A 48 -3.32 1.11 -16.33
C GLY A 48 -1.97 1.75 -16.04
N VAL A 49 -1.50 1.66 -14.79
CA VAL A 49 -0.21 2.22 -14.38
C VAL A 49 0.94 1.22 -14.44
N GLY A 50 2.11 1.71 -14.84
CA GLY A 50 3.35 0.94 -14.97
C GLY A 50 4.12 0.79 -13.65
N GLU A 51 5.30 0.14 -13.74
CA GLU A 51 6.18 -0.13 -12.59
C GLU A 51 6.60 1.14 -11.84
N ALA A 52 6.92 2.21 -12.58
CA ALA A 52 7.40 3.47 -12.00
C ALA A 52 6.30 4.16 -11.17
N GLU A 53 5.08 4.19 -11.70
CA GLU A 53 3.92 4.73 -11.00
C GLU A 53 3.55 3.87 -9.79
N ILE A 54 3.60 2.53 -9.91
CA ILE A 54 3.39 1.63 -8.76
C ILE A 54 4.41 1.92 -7.66
N LEU A 55 5.69 2.09 -8.02
CA LEU A 55 6.73 2.45 -7.04
C LEU A 55 6.46 3.82 -6.39
N ALA A 56 5.99 4.80 -7.16
CA ALA A 56 5.61 6.11 -6.64
C ALA A 56 4.43 6.03 -5.66
N ILE A 57 3.41 5.21 -5.96
CA ILE A 57 2.27 4.94 -5.06
C ILE A 57 2.79 4.35 -3.75
N LEU A 58 3.64 3.32 -3.81
CA LEU A 58 4.22 2.69 -2.62
C LEU A 58 5.04 3.68 -1.77
N GLY A 59 5.85 4.52 -2.43
CA GLY A 59 6.62 5.58 -1.76
C GLY A 59 5.71 6.59 -1.05
N LYS A 60 4.63 7.02 -1.69
CA LYS A 60 3.63 7.92 -1.09
C LYS A 60 2.98 7.29 0.14
N MET A 61 2.55 6.03 0.05
CA MET A 61 1.93 5.32 1.17
C MET A 61 2.90 5.17 2.35
N ALA A 62 4.16 4.82 2.09
CA ALA A 62 5.19 4.72 3.13
C ALA A 62 5.43 6.07 3.81
N LYS A 63 5.47 7.16 3.04
CA LYS A 63 5.61 8.51 3.58
C LYS A 63 4.42 8.92 4.45
N GLN A 64 3.19 8.68 3.97
CA GLN A 64 1.97 8.98 4.73
C GLN A 64 1.96 8.26 6.09
N ARG A 65 2.41 7.00 6.12
CA ARG A 65 2.52 6.24 7.37
C ARG A 65 3.57 6.82 8.33
N GLN A 66 4.74 7.21 7.82
CA GLN A 66 5.76 7.90 8.64
C GLN A 66 5.27 9.24 9.18
N GLU A 67 4.50 9.99 8.37
CA GLU A 67 3.86 11.23 8.80
C GLU A 67 2.81 10.97 9.89
N SER A 68 1.99 9.91 9.77
CA SER A 68 1.04 9.48 10.80
C SER A 68 1.73 9.09 12.11
N VAL A 69 2.83 8.33 12.05
CA VAL A 69 3.63 7.96 13.23
C VAL A 69 4.04 9.21 14.00
N ARG A 70 4.63 10.20 13.31
CA ARG A 70 5.08 11.45 13.92
C ARG A 70 3.92 12.22 14.53
N ALA A 71 2.80 12.36 13.81
CA ALA A 71 1.61 13.04 14.31
C ALA A 71 1.04 12.38 15.58
N TYR A 72 1.05 11.05 15.66
CA TYR A 72 0.64 10.32 16.86
C TYR A 72 1.61 10.50 18.02
N GLU A 73 2.92 10.48 17.77
CA GLU A 73 3.94 10.74 18.80
C GLU A 73 3.83 12.16 19.36
N GLU A 74 3.71 13.17 18.49
CA GLU A 74 3.51 14.57 18.89
C GLU A 74 2.22 14.78 19.68
N GLY A 75 1.17 14.01 19.37
CA GLY A 75 -0.10 14.00 20.09
C GLY A 75 -0.14 13.14 21.36
N GLY A 76 0.97 12.50 21.75
CA GLY A 76 1.04 11.61 22.93
C GLY A 76 0.29 10.28 22.79
N ARG A 77 -0.07 9.89 21.56
CA ARG A 77 -0.81 8.66 21.20
C ARG A 77 0.14 7.54 20.80
N LEU A 78 1.02 7.14 21.72
CA LEU A 78 2.08 6.16 21.44
C LEU A 78 1.54 4.79 21.00
N ASP A 79 0.36 4.40 21.48
CA ASP A 79 -0.33 3.17 21.09
C ASP A 79 -0.68 3.14 19.59
N LEU A 80 -1.05 4.30 19.03
CA LEU A 80 -1.33 4.44 17.60
C LEU A 80 -0.03 4.51 16.79
N ALA A 81 1.00 5.19 17.30
CA ALA A 81 2.30 5.26 16.65
C ALA A 81 2.96 3.87 16.52
N GLU A 82 2.83 3.00 17.53
CA GLU A 82 3.32 1.63 17.45
C GLU A 82 2.59 0.80 16.40
N ARG A 83 1.26 0.89 16.34
CA ARG A 83 0.47 0.19 15.31
C ARG A 83 0.88 0.60 13.90
N GLU A 84 1.07 1.90 13.65
CA GLU A 84 1.52 2.41 12.35
C GLU A 84 2.94 1.93 11.99
N ARG A 85 3.80 1.67 12.97
CA ARG A 85 5.15 1.10 12.74
C ARG A 85 5.12 -0.38 12.40
N GLU A 86 4.13 -1.11 12.90
CA GLU A 86 3.99 -2.55 12.69
C GLU A 86 3.36 -2.94 11.34
N GLU A 87 2.66 -2.01 10.67
CA GLU A 87 2.24 -2.17 9.26
C GLU A 87 3.41 -2.14 8.26
#